data_AF-A0A316PF85-F1
#
_entry.id   AF-A0A316PF85-F1
#
_cell.length_a   1.000
_cell.length_b   1.000
_cell.length_c   1.000
_cell.angle_alpha   90.00
_cell.angle_beta   90.00
_cell.angle_gamma   90.00
#
_symmetry.space_group_name_H-M   'P 1'
#
loop_
_entity.id
_entity.type
_entity.pdbx_description
1 polymer ?
#
loop_
_entity_poly.entity_id
_entity_poly.type
_entity_poly.pdbx_seq_one_letter_code
_entity_poly.pdbx_strand_id
1 'polypeptide(L)'
;MLFNLVCGVNYSMGIASGSFDGIDSSRVLTVNKTIDPLALVIKTTVGSSSELIVYYREKPTDSFSTVVGGSVPVSCRLLGEYSTKLLLTVHNASAANCAGVEYYILGVKKQ
;
A
#
# COMPACT_ATOMS: atom_id res chain seq x y z
N MET A 1 0.54 -22.91 13.94
CA MET A 1 -0.53 -22.64 12.96
C MET A 1 -1.85 -22.57 13.72
N LEU A 2 -2.25 -21.37 14.16
CA LEU A 2 -3.33 -21.15 15.14
C LEU A 2 -4.25 -20.00 14.74
N PHE A 3 -4.69 -19.94 13.47
CA PHE A 3 -5.57 -18.87 12.98
C PHE A 3 -6.79 -19.36 12.21
N ASN A 4 -7.17 -20.64 12.35
CA ASN A 4 -8.29 -21.24 11.62
C ASN A 4 -9.45 -21.73 12.51
N LEU A 5 -9.55 -21.28 13.77
CA LEU A 5 -10.50 -21.85 14.74
C LEU A 5 -11.72 -20.98 15.07
N VAL A 6 -11.90 -19.82 14.43
CA VAL A 6 -13.07 -18.98 14.74
C VAL A 6 -13.75 -18.53 13.45
N CYS A 7 -14.98 -19.02 13.26
CA CYS A 7 -15.89 -18.85 12.12
C CYS A 7 -15.47 -19.64 10.87
N GLY A 8 -16.30 -20.63 10.47
CA GLY A 8 -16.13 -21.54 9.33
C GLY A 8 -16.10 -20.87 7.94
N VAL A 9 -15.12 -19.99 7.73
CA VAL A 9 -14.77 -19.34 6.47
C VAL A 9 -13.28 -19.55 6.29
N ASN A 10 -12.90 -20.26 5.23
CA ASN A 10 -11.51 -20.56 4.92
C ASN A 10 -10.79 -19.26 4.51
N TYR A 11 -10.09 -18.64 5.46
CA TYR A 11 -9.19 -17.53 5.15
C TYR A 11 -7.76 -18.04 5.03
N SER A 12 -7.06 -17.62 3.98
CA SER A 12 -5.61 -17.83 3.85
C SER A 12 -4.85 -16.51 3.85
N MET A 13 -3.64 -16.51 4.39
CA MET A 13 -2.72 -15.38 4.26
C MET A 13 -2.28 -15.22 2.80
N GLY A 14 -2.17 -13.98 2.35
CA GLY A 14 -1.69 -13.64 1.01
C GLY A 14 -0.75 -12.45 1.03
N ILE A 15 0.14 -12.41 0.04
CA ILE A 15 1.03 -11.28 -0.24
C ILE A 15 0.81 -10.86 -1.69
N ALA A 16 0.76 -9.55 -1.93
CA ALA A 16 0.83 -8.97 -3.26
C ALA A 16 1.81 -7.79 -3.26
N SER A 17 2.49 -7.56 -4.37
CA SER A 17 3.40 -6.42 -4.52
C SER A 17 3.43 -5.93 -5.96
N GLY A 18 3.94 -4.73 -6.14
CA GLY A 18 4.17 -4.15 -7.46
C GLY A 18 4.85 -2.79 -7.35
N SER A 19 5.09 -2.17 -8.49
CA SER A 19 5.74 -0.87 -8.58
C SER A 19 5.14 0.02 -9.66
N PHE A 20 5.39 1.31 -9.52
CA PHE A 20 5.14 2.34 -10.51
C PHE A 20 6.41 3.18 -10.62
N ASP A 21 7.01 3.22 -11.81
CA ASP A 21 8.22 3.99 -12.07
C ASP A 21 7.91 5.19 -12.97
N GLY A 22 8.82 6.17 -13.00
CA GLY A 22 8.71 7.30 -13.92
C GLY A 22 7.56 8.27 -13.58
N ILE A 23 7.16 8.39 -12.31
CA ILE A 23 6.07 9.28 -11.92
C ILE A 23 6.60 10.72 -11.90
N ASP A 24 6.36 11.42 -13.00
CA ASP A 24 6.81 12.79 -13.28
C ASP A 24 5.72 13.85 -13.07
N SER A 25 4.55 13.45 -12.56
CA SER A 25 3.45 14.36 -12.22
C SER A 25 2.55 13.76 -11.14
N SER A 26 2.02 14.63 -10.28
CA SER A 26 1.10 14.26 -9.20
C SER A 26 -0.17 13.65 -9.77
N ARG A 27 -0.54 12.46 -9.28
CA ARG A 27 -1.65 11.67 -9.82
C ARG A 27 -2.13 10.63 -8.82
N VAL A 28 -3.29 10.06 -9.10
CA VAL A 28 -3.79 8.87 -8.40
C VAL A 28 -3.29 7.62 -9.10
N LEU A 29 -2.75 6.68 -8.33
CA LEU A 29 -2.36 5.35 -8.78
C LEU A 29 -3.42 4.34 -8.34
N THR A 30 -3.71 3.39 -9.20
CA THR A 30 -4.67 2.31 -8.91
C THR A 30 -3.91 1.00 -8.71
N VAL A 31 -4.03 0.41 -7.53
CA VAL A 31 -3.51 -0.92 -7.22
C VAL A 31 -4.68 -1.89 -7.20
N ASN A 32 -4.64 -2.91 -8.06
CA ASN A 32 -5.66 -3.95 -8.05
C ASN A 32 -5.48 -4.84 -6.82
N LYS A 33 -6.57 -5.07 -6.12
CA LYS A 33 -6.61 -5.79 -4.84
C LYS A 33 -7.28 -7.14 -5.04
N THR A 34 -6.54 -8.21 -4.75
CA THR A 34 -7.05 -9.60 -4.71
C THR A 34 -7.03 -10.20 -3.29
N ILE A 35 -6.56 -9.42 -2.32
CA ILE A 35 -6.36 -9.77 -0.91
C ILE A 35 -6.87 -8.59 -0.08
N ASP A 36 -7.61 -8.86 1.00
CA ASP A 36 -7.99 -7.81 1.95
C ASP A 36 -6.80 -7.43 2.83
N PRO A 37 -6.24 -6.20 2.69
CA PRO A 37 -5.00 -5.79 3.33
C PRO A 37 -5.17 -5.74 4.86
N LEU A 38 -4.19 -6.28 5.56
CA LEU A 38 -3.94 -6.02 6.98
C LEU A 38 -2.73 -5.12 7.17
N ALA A 39 -1.77 -5.18 6.25
CA ALA A 39 -0.69 -4.22 6.14
C ALA A 39 -0.46 -3.80 4.68
N LEU A 40 -0.23 -2.52 4.46
CA LEU A 40 0.21 -1.93 3.20
C LEU A 40 1.48 -1.14 3.46
N VAL A 41 2.58 -1.55 2.85
CA VAL A 41 3.83 -0.81 2.84
C VAL A 41 3.94 -0.09 1.50
N ILE A 42 4.23 1.20 1.53
CA ILE A 42 4.55 2.00 0.35
C ILE A 42 5.94 2.57 0.54
N LYS A 43 6.82 2.32 -0.42
CA LYS A 43 8.14 2.95 -0.49
C LYS A 43 8.13 3.93 -1.65
N THR A 44 8.37 5.19 -1.36
CA THR A 44 8.51 6.24 -2.38
C THR A 44 9.98 6.59 -2.48
N THR A 45 10.54 6.54 -3.69
CA THR A 45 11.95 6.83 -3.96
C THR A 45 12.06 7.99 -4.93
N VAL A 46 12.90 8.97 -4.61
CA VAL A 46 13.23 10.11 -5.48
C VAL A 46 14.75 10.25 -5.49
N GLY A 47 15.37 10.03 -6.65
CA GLY A 47 16.82 9.96 -6.75
C GLY A 47 17.40 8.90 -5.82
N SER A 48 18.27 9.29 -4.90
CA SER A 48 18.91 8.41 -3.92
C SER A 48 18.24 8.40 -2.54
N SER A 49 17.13 9.12 -2.38
CA SER A 49 16.38 9.21 -1.13
C SER A 49 15.09 8.40 -1.19
N SER A 50 14.71 7.80 -0.07
CA SER A 50 13.45 7.06 0.05
C SER A 50 12.71 7.42 1.34
N GLU A 51 11.38 7.40 1.26
CA GLU A 51 10.47 7.37 2.40
C GLU A 51 9.69 6.06 2.37
N LEU A 52 9.39 5.52 3.55
CA LEU A 52 8.62 4.32 3.73
C LEU A 52 7.43 4.65 4.65
N ILE A 53 6.22 4.37 4.19
CA ILE A 53 4.99 4.49 4.97
C ILE A 53 4.33 3.13 5.08
N VAL A 54 3.91 2.79 6.30
CA VAL A 54 3.23 1.54 6.62
C VAL A 54 1.85 1.86 7.16
N TYR A 55 0.83 1.33 6.50
CA TYR A 55 -0.54 1.28 6.99
C TYR A 55 -0.79 -0.12 7.55
N TYR A 56 -1.34 -0.24 8.76
CA TYR A 56 -1.70 -1.54 9.34
C TYR A 56 -3.02 -1.51 10.11
N ARG A 57 -3.68 -2.66 10.21
CA ARG A 57 -4.91 -2.86 10.98
C ARG A 57 -5.03 -4.31 11.43
N GLU A 58 -5.80 -4.55 12.49
CA GLU A 58 -5.98 -5.90 13.04
C GLU A 58 -6.95 -6.74 12.20
N LYS A 59 -8.05 -6.14 11.72
CA LYS A 59 -9.06 -6.81 10.90
C LYS A 59 -9.36 -6.03 9.62
N PRO A 60 -9.83 -6.69 8.54
CA PRO A 60 -10.15 -6.02 7.27
C PRO A 60 -11.21 -4.91 7.34
N THR A 61 -12.03 -4.89 8.39
CA THR A 61 -13.09 -3.90 8.60
C THR A 61 -12.61 -2.68 9.39
N ASP A 62 -11.43 -2.76 9.99
CA ASP A 62 -10.92 -1.71 10.85
C ASP A 62 -10.26 -0.60 10.04
N SER A 63 -10.15 0.58 10.64
CA SER A 63 -9.37 1.70 10.09
C SER A 63 -7.88 1.40 10.18
N PHE A 64 -7.12 1.89 9.19
CA PHE A 64 -5.66 1.80 9.22
C PHE A 64 -5.06 2.75 10.25
N SER A 65 -4.12 2.24 11.03
CA SER A 65 -3.08 3.01 11.72
C SER A 65 -1.88 3.19 10.80
N THR A 66 -1.06 4.24 11.04
CA THR A 66 0.03 4.62 10.13
C THR A 66 1.34 4.85 10.85
N VAL A 67 2.45 4.40 10.25
CA VAL A 67 3.82 4.73 10.65
C VAL A 67 4.58 5.24 9.43
N VAL A 68 5.32 6.34 9.58
CA VAL A 68 6.12 6.94 8.50
C VAL A 68 7.58 7.01 8.93
N GLY A 69 8.48 6.63 8.03
CA GLY A 69 9.92 6.74 8.21
C GLY A 69 10.60 7.29 6.97
N GLY A 70 11.59 8.15 7.16
CA GLY A 70 12.29 8.85 6.07
C GLY A 70 11.57 10.10 5.61
N SER A 71 12.13 10.74 4.58
CA SER A 71 11.57 11.94 3.98
C SER A 71 12.10 12.10 2.56
N VAL A 72 11.19 12.36 1.62
CA VAL A 72 11.50 12.67 0.22
C VAL A 72 10.62 13.84 -0.25
N PRO A 73 11.02 14.56 -1.32
CA PRO A 73 10.24 15.68 -1.84
C PRO A 73 8.89 15.27 -2.48
N VAL A 74 8.70 13.98 -2.79
CA VAL A 74 7.46 13.41 -3.32
C VAL A 74 6.87 12.46 -2.30
N SER A 75 5.57 12.57 -2.01
CA SER A 75 4.91 11.65 -1.07
C SER A 75 3.87 10.80 -1.78
N CYS A 76 3.82 9.51 -1.46
CA CYS A 76 2.75 8.62 -1.86
C CYS A 76 1.97 8.15 -0.63
N ARG A 77 0.64 8.30 -0.64
CA ARG A 77 -0.23 7.99 0.50
C ARG A 77 -1.44 7.16 0.06
N LEU A 78 -1.97 6.34 0.96
CA LEU A 78 -3.26 5.70 0.75
C LEU A 78 -4.36 6.77 0.73
N LEU A 79 -5.09 6.84 -0.39
CA LEU A 79 -6.26 7.71 -0.55
C LEU A 79 -7.53 6.99 -0.08
N GLY A 80 -7.66 5.70 -0.39
CA GLY A 80 -8.82 4.91 0.01
C GLY A 80 -8.74 3.46 -0.43
N GLU A 81 -9.51 2.62 0.25
CA GLU A 81 -9.71 1.22 -0.07
C GLU A 81 -11.13 0.98 -0.60
N TYR A 82 -11.21 0.24 -1.69
CA TYR A 82 -12.45 -0.22 -2.32
C TYR A 82 -12.42 -1.75 -2.43
N SER A 83 -13.56 -2.36 -2.77
CA SER A 83 -13.71 -3.82 -2.81
C SER A 83 -12.62 -4.54 -3.61
N THR A 84 -12.19 -3.96 -4.74
CA THR A 84 -11.21 -4.58 -5.65
C THR A 84 -9.97 -3.72 -5.90
N LYS A 85 -9.84 -2.57 -5.23
CA LYS A 85 -8.79 -1.59 -5.52
C LYS A 85 -8.32 -0.86 -4.28
N LEU A 86 -7.03 -0.52 -4.25
CA LEU A 86 -6.48 0.53 -3.40
C LEU A 86 -6.13 1.72 -4.28
N LEU A 87 -6.52 2.91 -3.85
CA LEU A 87 -6.13 4.15 -4.51
C LEU A 87 -4.99 4.77 -3.71
N LEU A 88 -3.89 5.07 -4.38
CA LEU A 88 -2.77 5.81 -3.80
C LEU A 88 -2.72 7.18 -4.44
N THR A 89 -2.42 8.21 -3.66
CA THR A 89 -2.21 9.57 -4.17
C THR A 89 -0.73 9.90 -4.13
N VAL A 90 -0.18 10.40 -5.25
CA VAL A 90 1.19 10.90 -5.34
C VAL A 90 1.15 12.42 -5.39
N HIS A 91 1.84 13.06 -4.46
CA HIS A 91 1.94 14.51 -4.34
C HIS A 91 3.36 15.00 -4.60
N ASN A 92 3.47 16.18 -5.22
CA ASN A 92 4.71 16.89 -5.51
C ASN A 92 5.65 16.22 -6.53
N ALA A 93 5.19 15.16 -7.21
CA ALA A 93 5.91 14.59 -8.35
C ALA A 93 5.97 15.61 -9.50
N SER A 94 7.14 15.71 -10.12
CA SER A 94 7.44 16.59 -11.24
C SER A 94 8.55 15.97 -12.11
N ALA A 95 8.84 16.53 -13.29
CA ALA A 95 9.97 16.08 -14.11
C ALA A 95 11.33 16.20 -13.39
N ALA A 96 11.48 17.18 -12.49
CA ALA A 96 12.69 17.35 -11.67
C ALA A 96 12.73 16.41 -10.45
N ASN A 97 11.56 16.02 -9.94
CA ASN A 97 11.37 15.10 -8.81
C ASN A 97 10.61 13.86 -9.28
N CYS A 98 11.17 13.13 -10.24
CA CYS A 98 10.56 11.90 -10.74
C CYS A 98 10.64 10.82 -9.67
N ALA A 99 9.51 10.18 -9.37
CA ALA A 99 9.42 9.19 -8.29
C ALA A 99 9.21 7.76 -8.81
N GLY A 100 9.79 6.81 -8.09
CA GLY A 100 9.39 5.41 -8.09
C GLY A 100 8.57 5.10 -6.83
N VAL A 101 7.47 4.36 -6.99
CA VAL A 101 6.61 3.91 -5.89
C VAL A 101 6.54 2.39 -5.92
N GLU A 102 7.03 1.75 -4.87
CA GLU A 102 6.86 0.32 -4.64
C GLU A 102 5.80 0.10 -3.57
N TYR A 103 4.96 -0.93 -3.72
CA TYR A 103 3.98 -1.30 -2.71
C TYR A 103 4.02 -2.81 -2.39
N TYR A 104 3.73 -3.12 -1.14
CA TYR A 104 3.63 -4.47 -0.61
C TYR A 104 2.37 -4.57 0.25
N ILE A 105 1.52 -5.54 -0.06
CA ILE A 105 0.26 -5.81 0.64
C ILE A 105 0.39 -7.17 1.31
N LEU A 106 0.23 -7.20 2.62
CA LEU A 106 0.03 -8.42 3.39
C LEU A 106 -1.42 -8.43 3.87
N GLY A 107 -2.12 -9.54 3.71
CA GLY A 107 -3.51 -9.59 4.15
C GLY A 107 -4.12 -10.98 4.08
N VAL A 108 -5.44 -11.01 4.12
CA VAL A 108 -6.24 -12.24 4.08
C VAL A 108 -7.01 -12.36 2.78
N LYS A 109 -7.11 -13.58 2.28
CA LYS A 109 -7.89 -13.93 1.10
C LYS A 109 -8.99 -14.90 1.53
N LYS A 110 -10.23 -14.58 1.15
CA LYS A 110 -11.34 -15.54 1.20
C LYS A 110 -11.09 -16.63 0.16
N GLN A 111 -11.04 -17.88 0.58
CA GLN A 111 -11.01 -19.03 -0.32
C GLN A 111 -12.38 -19.27 -0.96
#